data_AF-A0A5N7ALP9-F1
#
_entry.id   AF-A0A5N7ALP9-F1
#
_cell.length_a   1.000
_cell.length_b   1.000
_cell.length_c   1.000
_cell.angle_alpha   90.00
_cell.angle_beta   90.00
_cell.angle_gamma   90.00
#
_symmetry.space_group_name_H-M   'P 1'
#
loop_
_entity.id
_entity.type
_entity.pdbx_description
1 polymer ?
#
loop_
_entity_poly.entity_id
_entity_poly.type
_entity_poly.pdbx_seq_one_letter_code
_entity_poly.pdbx_strand_id
1 'polypeptide(L)'
;MPLSSTCQNCAKSKVRCVRSSEESDICSRCARLNKQCVYRETGRRFKGFKKDRQIEALESRINELMTHSKLTPANQTTRGNATHSLNGEETDETRLDVIAQGLVNMETAQSLIDLYKSDMRLHFPFVVISSQVTASDLRQQKPFLFLAVLASAAYSNMPLQRLLGKEIRKVIASRMVLHGEVSFELLQGMLVFLAWSHYHSRPHRYTQFLQLAIGLMIELRLDRPPQTKTWKTALRFNTEYALDDEKYVRPSWGLDEQRAVVGCYYLSST
;
A
#
# COMPACT_ATOMS: atom_id res chain seq x y z
N MET A 1 -28.08 -0.18 29.17
CA MET A 1 -27.45 0.07 27.85
C MET A 1 -27.63 1.55 27.52
N PRO A 2 -26.64 2.27 26.97
CA PRO A 2 -26.79 3.71 26.73
C PRO A 2 -27.77 3.95 25.57
N LEU A 3 -28.85 4.68 25.83
CA LEU A 3 -29.79 5.16 24.81
C LEU A 3 -29.14 6.27 23.98
N SER A 4 -29.60 6.45 22.74
CA SER A 4 -29.11 7.55 21.89
C SER A 4 -29.28 8.91 22.59
N SER A 5 -28.29 9.79 22.49
CA SER A 5 -28.35 11.12 23.14
C SER A 5 -29.42 12.06 22.57
N THR A 6 -30.00 11.72 21.41
CA THR A 6 -31.05 12.48 20.72
C THR A 6 -32.21 11.54 20.37
N CYS A 7 -33.46 12.00 20.56
CA CYS A 7 -34.66 11.24 20.16
C CYS A 7 -34.94 11.35 18.65
N GLN A 8 -35.70 10.40 18.10
CA GLN A 8 -35.99 10.34 16.65
C GLN A 8 -36.65 11.62 16.12
N ASN A 9 -37.57 12.23 16.88
CA ASN A 9 -38.28 13.44 16.46
C ASN A 9 -37.38 14.68 16.41
N CYS A 10 -36.47 14.83 17.35
CA CYS A 10 -35.51 15.94 17.34
C CYS A 10 -34.45 15.75 16.23
N ALA A 11 -34.01 14.50 16.00
CA ALA A 11 -33.11 14.16 14.90
C ALA A 11 -33.74 14.46 13.53
N LYS A 12 -34.99 14.01 13.28
CA LYS A 12 -35.69 14.25 12.01
C LYS A 12 -35.94 15.73 11.76
N SER A 13 -36.22 16.52 12.80
CA SER A 13 -36.38 17.96 12.69
C SER A 13 -35.07 18.76 12.69
N LYS A 14 -33.90 18.11 12.87
CA LYS A 14 -32.60 18.76 13.04
C LYS A 14 -32.56 19.86 14.12
N VAL A 15 -33.18 19.60 15.27
CA VAL A 15 -33.15 20.54 16.41
C VAL A 15 -32.59 19.88 17.66
N ARG A 16 -32.20 20.72 18.64
CA ARG A 16 -31.64 20.26 19.92
C ARG A 16 -32.65 19.45 20.72
N CYS A 17 -32.22 18.30 21.23
CA CYS A 17 -32.97 17.45 22.15
C CYS A 17 -32.44 17.66 23.57
N VAL A 18 -33.30 18.11 24.50
CA VAL A 18 -32.93 18.36 25.91
C VAL A 18 -33.87 17.57 26.81
N ARG A 19 -33.30 16.69 27.65
CA ARG A 19 -34.02 15.96 28.70
C ARG A 19 -34.06 16.81 29.97
N SER A 20 -35.19 16.82 30.66
CA SER A 20 -35.40 17.58 31.90
C SER A 20 -34.89 16.85 33.15
N SER A 21 -34.84 15.52 33.13
CA SER A 21 -34.28 14.65 34.18
C SER A 21 -33.72 13.38 33.54
N GLU A 22 -32.70 12.76 34.14
CA GLU A 22 -32.12 11.49 33.68
C GLU A 22 -33.12 10.33 33.73
N GLU A 23 -34.13 10.40 34.60
CA GLU A 23 -35.21 9.42 34.74
C GLU A 23 -36.42 9.70 33.84
N SER A 24 -36.45 10.84 33.13
CA SER A 24 -37.55 11.16 32.22
C SER A 24 -37.33 10.57 30.82
N ASP A 25 -38.27 9.72 30.39
CA ASP A 25 -38.29 9.10 29.05
C ASP A 25 -38.71 10.05 27.92
N ILE A 26 -39.13 11.28 28.25
CA ILE A 26 -39.55 12.30 27.28
C ILE A 26 -38.65 13.53 27.30
N CYS A 27 -38.26 14.03 26.12
CA CYS A 27 -37.54 15.30 26.02
C CYS A 27 -38.49 16.50 26.10
N SER A 28 -38.00 17.64 26.59
CA SER A 28 -38.73 18.90 26.75
C SER A 28 -39.55 19.31 25.52
N ARG A 29 -38.97 19.15 24.32
CA ARG A 29 -39.64 19.48 23.05
C ARG A 29 -40.80 18.54 22.74
N CYS A 30 -40.60 17.23 22.94
CA CYS A 30 -41.65 16.24 22.68
C CYS A 30 -42.80 16.37 23.68
N ALA A 31 -42.49 16.69 24.95
CA ALA A 31 -43.50 16.97 25.97
C ALA A 31 -44.35 18.19 25.58
N ARG A 32 -43.72 19.31 25.19
CA ARG A 32 -44.44 20.53 24.78
C ARG A 32 -45.31 20.35 23.55
N LEU A 33 -44.84 19.55 22.58
CA LEU A 33 -45.56 19.32 21.32
C LEU A 33 -46.54 18.14 21.40
N ASN A 34 -46.69 17.53 22.57
CA ASN A 34 -47.47 16.32 22.80
C ASN A 34 -47.18 15.21 21.76
N LYS A 35 -45.89 14.98 21.47
CA LYS A 35 -45.42 13.97 20.51
C LYS A 35 -44.73 12.82 21.22
N GLN A 36 -44.89 11.61 20.69
CA GLN A 36 -44.19 10.42 21.18
C GLN A 36 -42.66 10.62 21.10
N CYS A 37 -41.95 10.34 22.19
CA CYS A 37 -40.50 10.49 22.26
C CYS A 37 -39.84 9.12 22.33
N VAL A 38 -39.29 8.67 21.20
CA VAL A 38 -38.63 7.37 21.11
C VAL A 38 -37.13 7.57 20.95
N TYR A 39 -36.36 6.96 21.85
CA TYR A 39 -34.92 6.80 21.74
C TYR A 39 -34.62 5.42 21.17
N ARG A 40 -33.71 5.34 20.20
CA ARG A 40 -33.26 4.02 19.71
C ARG A 40 -32.15 3.54 20.62
N GLU A 41 -32.14 2.25 20.91
CA GLU A 41 -30.94 1.59 21.40
C GLU A 41 -29.83 1.80 20.37
N THR A 42 -28.66 2.22 20.83
CA THR A 42 -27.51 2.33 19.94
C THR A 42 -27.10 0.93 19.52
N GLY A 43 -27.54 0.50 18.35
CA GLY A 43 -27.03 -0.72 17.73
C GLY A 43 -25.51 -0.61 17.57
N ARG A 44 -24.77 -1.65 17.97
CA ARG A 44 -23.34 -1.74 17.66
C ARG A 44 -23.21 -1.57 16.15
N ARG A 45 -22.40 -0.62 15.69
CA ARG A 45 -22.06 -0.52 14.26
C ARG A 45 -21.61 -1.89 13.77
N PHE A 46 -22.36 -2.40 12.81
CA PHE A 46 -22.10 -3.66 12.11
C PHE A 46 -20.65 -3.64 11.60
N LYS A 47 -19.82 -4.52 12.16
CA LYS A 47 -18.42 -4.73 11.78
C LYS A 47 -18.37 -5.85 10.74
N GLY A 48 -19.18 -5.77 9.69
CA GLY A 48 -19.30 -6.79 8.65
C GLY A 48 -18.92 -6.22 7.29
N PHE A 49 -17.64 -6.41 6.95
CA PHE A 49 -17.08 -6.32 5.60
C PHE A 49 -15.82 -7.21 5.53
N LYS A 50 -15.14 -7.43 6.67
CA LYS A 50 -14.00 -8.36 6.76
C LYS A 50 -14.37 -9.84 6.95
N LYS A 51 -15.54 -10.15 7.54
CA LYS A 51 -15.97 -11.55 7.75
C LYS A 51 -16.66 -12.15 6.53
N ASP A 52 -17.46 -11.37 5.80
CA ASP A 52 -18.20 -11.87 4.64
C ASP A 52 -17.28 -12.29 3.49
N ARG A 53 -16.20 -11.53 3.22
CA ARG A 53 -15.15 -11.92 2.25
C ARG A 53 -14.43 -13.22 2.62
N GLN A 54 -14.33 -13.50 3.93
CA GLN A 54 -13.63 -14.68 4.43
C GLN A 54 -14.53 -15.92 4.37
N ILE A 55 -15.84 -15.73 4.53
CA ILE A 55 -16.85 -16.78 4.38
C ILE A 55 -17.01 -17.13 2.89
N GLU A 56 -17.12 -16.15 2.01
CA GLU A 56 -17.22 -16.34 0.55
C GLU A 56 -15.98 -17.04 -0.04
N ALA A 57 -14.78 -16.67 0.43
CA ALA A 57 -13.53 -17.33 0.01
C ALA A 57 -13.37 -18.76 0.58
N LEU A 58 -13.98 -19.06 1.72
CA LEU A 58 -13.99 -20.42 2.28
C LEU A 58 -15.04 -21.30 1.57
N GLU A 59 -16.21 -20.76 1.25
CA GLU A 59 -17.25 -21.43 0.48
C GLU A 59 -16.77 -21.77 -0.95
N SER A 60 -16.01 -20.88 -1.60
CA SER A 60 -15.43 -21.16 -2.92
C SER A 60 -14.42 -22.31 -2.88
N ARG A 61 -13.58 -22.38 -1.85
CA ARG A 61 -12.58 -23.45 -1.67
C ARG A 61 -13.20 -24.80 -1.38
N ILE A 62 -14.30 -24.84 -0.62
CA ILE A 62 -15.05 -26.08 -0.36
C ILE A 62 -15.69 -26.59 -1.65
N ASN A 63 -16.24 -25.70 -2.48
CA ASN A 63 -16.81 -26.08 -3.77
C ASN A 63 -15.75 -26.60 -4.75
N GLU A 64 -14.56 -25.97 -4.84
CA GLU A 64 -13.44 -26.51 -5.64
C GLU A 64 -13.03 -27.93 -5.19
N LEU A 65 -12.89 -28.15 -3.88
CA LEU A 65 -12.55 -29.47 -3.33
C LEU A 65 -13.63 -30.53 -3.58
N MET A 66 -14.92 -30.15 -3.61
CA MET A 66 -16.01 -31.07 -3.95
C MET A 66 -16.10 -31.38 -5.45
N THR A 67 -15.69 -30.46 -6.33
CA THR A 67 -15.64 -30.72 -7.78
C THR A 67 -14.52 -31.69 -8.16
N HIS A 68 -13.39 -31.66 -7.45
CA HIS A 68 -12.28 -32.59 -7.68
C HIS A 68 -12.51 -34.01 -7.14
N SER A 69 -13.52 -34.25 -6.30
CA SER A 69 -13.76 -35.57 -5.69
C SER A 69 -14.79 -36.44 -6.44
N LYS A 70 -15.48 -35.93 -7.47
CA LYS A 70 -16.63 -36.63 -8.09
C LYS A 70 -16.48 -37.03 -9.55
N LEU A 71 -15.31 -36.88 -10.19
CA LEU A 71 -15.13 -37.31 -11.57
C LEU A 71 -13.80 -38.04 -11.80
N THR A 72 -13.80 -39.34 -11.55
CA THR A 72 -13.02 -40.32 -12.31
C THR A 72 -13.98 -41.47 -12.65
N PRO A 73 -14.17 -41.77 -13.95
CA PRO A 73 -13.35 -42.82 -14.54
C PRO A 73 -12.83 -42.51 -15.96
N ALA A 74 -11.81 -43.30 -16.32
CA ALA A 74 -10.98 -43.26 -17.51
C ALA A 74 -11.70 -43.55 -18.84
N ASN A 75 -11.17 -43.02 -19.97
CA ASN A 75 -10.71 -43.82 -21.12
C ASN A 75 -10.12 -42.99 -22.30
N GLN A 76 -8.91 -43.38 -22.70
CA GLN A 76 -8.39 -43.63 -24.06
C GLN A 76 -8.32 -42.53 -25.16
N THR A 77 -7.06 -42.21 -25.52
CA THR A 77 -6.41 -42.28 -26.86
C THR A 77 -7.08 -41.62 -28.10
N THR A 78 -6.38 -40.68 -28.78
CA THR A 78 -5.79 -40.78 -30.16
C THR A 78 -5.62 -39.41 -30.88
N ARG A 79 -4.37 -39.13 -31.31
CA ARG A 79 -3.82 -38.30 -32.43
C ARG A 79 -4.55 -37.03 -32.97
N GLY A 80 -3.76 -35.95 -33.14
CA GLY A 80 -3.67 -35.23 -34.43
C GLY A 80 -3.70 -33.68 -34.43
N ASN A 81 -2.50 -33.07 -34.49
CA ASN A 81 -2.10 -31.83 -35.18
C ASN A 81 -2.56 -30.41 -34.74
N ALA A 82 -1.51 -29.64 -34.42
CA ALA A 82 -1.16 -28.30 -34.92
C ALA A 82 -1.68 -27.02 -34.21
N THR A 83 -0.68 -26.28 -33.70
CA THR A 83 -0.51 -24.81 -33.70
C THR A 83 -1.55 -23.97 -32.95
N HIS A 84 -1.24 -23.53 -31.72
CA HIS A 84 -0.68 -22.20 -31.45
C HIS A 84 -0.56 -21.94 -29.93
N SER A 85 0.52 -21.26 -29.55
CA SER A 85 0.70 -20.50 -28.31
C SER A 85 0.83 -21.29 -27.00
N LEU A 86 2.05 -21.82 -26.80
CA LEU A 86 2.62 -21.93 -25.46
C LEU A 86 2.93 -20.51 -24.96
N ASN A 87 1.96 -19.86 -24.33
CA ASN A 87 2.30 -18.82 -23.35
C ASN A 87 2.82 -19.56 -22.13
N GLY A 88 4.14 -19.78 -22.11
CA GLY A 88 4.83 -20.08 -20.87
C GLY A 88 4.55 -18.94 -19.89
N GLU A 89 4.28 -19.30 -18.65
CA GLU A 89 4.36 -18.40 -17.51
C GLU A 89 5.81 -17.87 -17.45
N GLU A 90 6.09 -16.80 -18.20
CA GLU A 90 7.28 -15.99 -17.97
C GLU A 90 7.16 -15.49 -16.53
N THR A 91 8.05 -15.96 -15.67
CA THR A 91 8.16 -15.47 -14.29
C THR A 91 8.30 -13.94 -14.34
N ASP A 92 7.50 -13.24 -13.53
CA ASP A 92 7.42 -11.77 -13.47
C ASP A 92 8.83 -11.15 -13.34
N GLU A 93 9.79 -11.85 -12.73
CA GLU A 93 11.20 -11.48 -12.62
C GLU A 93 11.91 -11.27 -13.98
N THR A 94 11.65 -12.11 -14.99
CA THR A 94 12.31 -11.99 -16.31
C THR A 94 11.84 -10.78 -17.10
N ARG A 95 10.60 -10.31 -16.86
CA ARG A 95 10.03 -9.13 -17.53
C ARG A 95 10.50 -7.80 -16.95
N LEU A 96 11.19 -7.81 -15.81
CA LEU A 96 11.63 -6.60 -15.11
C LEU A 96 13.08 -6.22 -15.44
N ASP A 97 13.82 -7.12 -16.07
CA ASP A 97 15.25 -6.96 -16.29
C ASP A 97 15.57 -6.27 -17.62
N VAL A 98 15.77 -4.96 -17.55
CA VAL A 98 16.09 -4.11 -18.70
C VAL A 98 17.44 -4.42 -19.37
N ILE A 99 18.36 -5.07 -18.65
CA ILE A 99 19.62 -5.54 -19.24
C ILE A 99 19.38 -6.85 -19.99
N ALA A 100 18.61 -7.79 -19.42
CA ALA A 100 18.25 -9.03 -20.11
C ALA A 100 17.44 -8.76 -21.40
N GLN A 101 16.63 -7.70 -21.40
CA GLN A 101 15.90 -7.23 -22.59
C GLN A 101 16.77 -6.50 -23.62
N GLY A 102 18.07 -6.28 -23.33
CA GLY A 102 18.99 -5.57 -24.22
C GLY A 102 18.70 -4.07 -24.37
N LEU A 103 17.93 -3.48 -23.45
CA LEU A 103 17.62 -2.04 -23.49
C LEU A 103 18.80 -1.19 -23.02
N VAL A 104 19.60 -1.73 -22.10
CA VAL A 104 20.76 -1.07 -21.51
C VAL A 104 21.90 -2.10 -21.35
N ASN A 105 23.11 -1.72 -21.73
CA ASN A 105 24.30 -2.54 -21.48
C ASN A 105 24.79 -2.36 -20.04
N MET A 106 25.48 -3.35 -19.48
CA MET A 106 25.96 -3.28 -18.09
C MET A 106 26.90 -2.09 -17.84
N GLU A 107 27.76 -1.75 -18.80
CA GLU A 107 28.66 -0.59 -18.73
C GLU A 107 27.91 0.74 -18.66
N THR A 108 26.87 0.88 -19.47
CA THR A 108 25.99 2.05 -19.46
C THR A 108 25.23 2.13 -18.15
N ALA A 109 24.73 1.00 -17.63
CA ALA A 109 24.05 0.94 -16.34
C ALA A 109 24.98 1.38 -15.18
N GLN A 110 26.23 0.93 -15.19
CA GLN A 110 27.24 1.35 -14.21
C GLN A 110 27.49 2.85 -14.28
N SER A 111 27.70 3.39 -15.49
CA SER A 111 27.90 4.82 -15.71
C SER A 111 26.73 5.67 -15.22
N LEU A 112 25.49 5.21 -15.44
CA LEU A 112 24.27 5.89 -14.97
C LEU A 112 24.13 5.86 -13.45
N ILE A 113 24.53 4.76 -12.81
CA ILE A 113 24.55 4.65 -11.34
C ILE A 113 25.61 5.56 -10.74
N ASP A 114 26.79 5.65 -11.36
CA ASP A 114 27.86 6.52 -10.90
C ASP A 114 27.49 8.00 -11.08
N LEU A 115 26.77 8.34 -12.15
CA LEU A 115 26.14 9.65 -12.34
C LEU A 115 25.11 9.95 -11.24
N TYR A 116 24.26 8.98 -10.89
CA TYR A 116 23.29 9.16 -9.81
C TYR A 116 23.97 9.40 -8.45
N LYS A 117 25.01 8.63 -8.13
CA LYS A 117 25.77 8.74 -6.88
C LYS A 117 26.48 10.08 -6.71
N SER A 118 26.97 10.65 -7.81
CA SER A 118 27.78 11.87 -7.82
C SER A 118 26.95 13.15 -7.92
N ASP A 119 26.02 13.23 -8.87
CA ASP A 119 25.33 14.49 -9.20
C ASP A 119 23.88 14.51 -8.67
N MET A 120 23.10 13.47 -8.98
CA MET A 120 21.67 13.44 -8.65
C MET A 120 21.42 13.39 -7.14
N ARG A 121 22.25 12.63 -6.40
CA ARG A 121 22.14 12.52 -4.94
C ARG A 121 22.21 13.88 -4.24
N LEU A 122 22.96 14.84 -4.76
CA LEU A 122 23.12 16.17 -4.14
C LEU A 122 21.81 16.96 -4.12
N HIS A 123 20.94 16.72 -5.10
CA HIS A 123 19.67 17.42 -5.25
C HIS A 123 18.51 16.69 -4.56
N PHE A 124 18.59 15.37 -4.43
CA PHE A 124 17.58 14.56 -3.73
C PHE A 124 18.24 13.51 -2.81
N PRO A 125 18.70 13.91 -1.60
CA PRO A 125 19.51 13.07 -0.70
C PRO A 125 18.69 12.10 0.17
N PHE A 126 17.49 11.71 -0.28
CA PHE A 126 16.58 10.88 0.50
C PHE A 126 16.67 9.39 0.19
N VAL A 127 17.32 9.03 -0.92
CA VAL A 127 17.66 7.65 -1.26
C VAL A 127 19.15 7.59 -1.54
N VAL A 128 19.90 6.96 -0.64
CA VAL A 128 21.36 6.91 -0.70
C VAL A 128 21.80 5.53 -1.12
N ILE A 129 22.56 5.46 -2.21
CA ILE A 129 23.24 4.24 -2.65
C ILE A 129 24.69 4.35 -2.21
N SER A 130 25.18 3.36 -1.47
CA SER A 130 26.57 3.32 -1.01
C SER A 130 27.52 3.34 -2.21
N SER A 131 28.67 4.00 -2.07
CA SER A 131 29.69 4.06 -3.12
C SER A 131 30.17 2.66 -3.54
N GLN A 132 30.19 1.72 -2.59
CA GLN A 132 30.66 0.34 -2.77
C GLN A 132 29.71 -0.56 -3.58
N VAL A 133 28.45 -0.17 -3.75
CA VAL A 133 27.44 -1.01 -4.42
C VAL A 133 27.59 -0.87 -5.93
N THR A 134 27.83 -1.98 -6.64
CA THR A 134 27.92 -1.97 -8.11
C THR A 134 26.56 -2.04 -8.78
N ALA A 135 26.51 -1.81 -10.09
CA ALA A 135 25.29 -1.98 -10.90
C ALA A 135 24.73 -3.40 -10.82
N SER A 136 25.61 -4.40 -10.83
CA SER A 136 25.21 -5.80 -10.72
C SER A 136 24.60 -6.11 -9.36
N ASP A 137 25.21 -5.62 -8.28
CA ASP A 137 24.71 -5.83 -6.92
C ASP A 137 23.32 -5.19 -6.73
N LEU A 138 23.17 -3.96 -7.23
CA LEU A 138 21.90 -3.24 -7.12
C LEU A 138 20.80 -3.92 -7.95
N ARG A 139 21.13 -4.42 -9.15
CA ARG A 139 20.20 -5.19 -9.99
C ARG A 139 19.71 -6.45 -9.30
N GLN A 140 20.57 -7.18 -8.60
CA GLN A 140 20.20 -8.43 -7.92
C GLN A 140 19.43 -8.19 -6.62
N GLN A 141 19.86 -7.21 -5.82
CA GLN A 141 19.28 -6.98 -4.49
C GLN A 141 18.02 -6.09 -4.53
N LYS A 142 17.99 -5.11 -5.45
CA LYS A 142 16.96 -4.07 -5.52
C LYS A 142 16.62 -3.71 -6.98
N PRO A 143 15.99 -4.64 -7.73
CA PRO A 143 15.80 -4.51 -9.18
C PRO A 143 14.90 -3.33 -9.61
N PHE A 144 13.87 -3.00 -8.83
CA PHE A 144 13.01 -1.85 -9.10
C PHE A 144 13.71 -0.53 -8.76
N LEU A 145 14.48 -0.46 -7.66
CA LEU A 145 15.31 0.71 -7.38
C LEU A 145 16.37 0.92 -8.46
N PHE A 146 17.02 -0.17 -8.90
CA PHE A 146 17.96 -0.16 -10.03
C PHE A 146 17.32 0.48 -11.26
N LEU A 147 16.13 -0.01 -11.66
CA LEU A 147 15.40 0.51 -12.80
C LEU A 147 15.02 2.00 -12.64
N ALA A 148 14.56 2.41 -11.45
CA ALA A 148 14.22 3.80 -11.14
C ALA A 148 15.43 4.73 -11.28
N VAL A 149 16.59 4.32 -10.79
CA VAL A 149 17.84 5.07 -10.92
C VAL A 149 18.24 5.22 -12.38
N LEU A 150 18.23 4.12 -13.16
CA LEU A 150 18.57 4.17 -14.57
C LEU A 150 17.65 5.11 -15.37
N ALA A 151 16.34 5.02 -15.15
CA ALA A 151 15.37 5.89 -15.83
C ALA A 151 15.59 7.37 -15.49
N SER A 152 15.94 7.66 -14.24
CA SER A 152 16.18 9.03 -13.78
C SER A 152 17.48 9.59 -14.35
N ALA A 153 18.56 8.81 -14.30
CA ALA A 153 19.89 9.21 -14.75
C ALA A 153 20.04 9.26 -16.28
N ALA A 154 19.19 8.56 -17.03
CA ALA A 154 19.22 8.55 -18.49
C ALA A 154 18.63 9.84 -19.14
N TYR A 155 18.58 10.97 -18.43
CA TYR A 155 18.00 12.23 -18.92
C TYR A 155 18.71 12.78 -20.17
N SER A 156 19.99 12.45 -20.38
CA SER A 156 20.74 12.80 -21.60
C SER A 156 20.24 12.03 -22.83
N ASN A 157 19.63 10.86 -22.65
CA ASN A 157 19.07 10.01 -23.70
C ASN A 157 17.55 9.88 -23.53
N MET A 158 16.83 10.89 -24.01
CA MET A 158 15.37 10.99 -23.92
C MET A 158 14.62 9.76 -24.48
N PRO A 159 14.99 9.15 -25.63
CA PRO A 159 14.39 7.89 -26.08
C PRO A 159 14.51 6.75 -25.07
N LEU A 160 15.71 6.54 -24.51
CA LEU A 160 15.96 5.50 -23.53
C LEU A 160 15.19 5.76 -22.23
N GLN A 161 15.24 6.98 -21.71
CA GLN A 161 14.50 7.37 -20.52
C GLN A 161 12.98 7.12 -20.67
N ARG A 162 12.40 7.43 -21.84
CA ARG A 162 10.99 7.16 -22.11
C ARG A 162 10.67 5.67 -22.10
N LEU A 163 11.58 4.84 -22.61
CA LEU A 163 11.45 3.38 -22.61
C LEU A 163 11.52 2.82 -21.19
N LEU A 164 12.55 3.19 -20.43
CA LEU A 164 12.69 2.80 -19.02
C LEU A 164 11.52 3.28 -18.16
N GLY A 165 11.02 4.50 -18.41
CA GLY A 165 9.82 5.01 -17.75
C GLY A 165 8.55 4.23 -18.10
N LYS A 166 8.46 3.59 -19.28
CA LYS A 166 7.37 2.65 -19.59
C LYS A 166 7.51 1.38 -18.77
N GLU A 167 8.72 0.83 -18.66
CA GLU A 167 9.00 -0.36 -17.85
C GLU A 167 8.67 -0.11 -16.38
N ILE A 168 9.10 1.01 -15.78
CA ILE A 168 8.74 1.38 -14.40
C ILE A 168 7.23 1.34 -14.18
N ARG A 169 6.43 1.90 -15.10
CA ARG A 169 4.97 1.90 -14.98
C ARG A 169 4.38 0.49 -15.05
N LYS A 170 4.96 -0.41 -15.86
CA LYS A 170 4.55 -1.83 -15.87
C LYS A 170 4.88 -2.49 -14.54
N VAL A 171 6.05 -2.22 -13.96
CA VAL A 171 6.43 -2.77 -12.65
C VAL A 171 5.48 -2.30 -11.55
N ILE A 172 5.19 -0.99 -11.51
CA ILE A 172 4.24 -0.42 -10.55
C ILE A 172 2.87 -1.07 -10.71
N ALA A 173 2.38 -1.22 -11.95
CA ALA A 173 1.10 -1.87 -12.20
C ALA A 173 1.10 -3.34 -11.75
N SER A 174 2.13 -4.11 -12.07
CA SER A 174 2.24 -5.52 -11.68
C SER A 174 2.41 -5.67 -10.16
N ARG A 175 3.54 -5.22 -9.61
CA ARG A 175 3.94 -5.50 -8.23
C ARG A 175 3.07 -4.76 -7.21
N MET A 176 2.80 -3.47 -7.43
CA MET A 176 2.11 -2.66 -6.43
C MET A 176 0.58 -2.69 -6.58
N VAL A 177 0.05 -2.67 -7.81
CA VAL A 177 -1.40 -2.58 -8.04
C VAL A 177 -2.07 -3.95 -8.12
N LEU A 178 -1.50 -4.88 -8.90
CA LEU A 178 -2.10 -6.22 -9.06
C LEU A 178 -1.76 -7.13 -7.87
N HIS A 179 -0.49 -7.22 -7.48
CA HIS A 179 -0.05 -8.11 -6.40
C HIS A 179 -0.12 -7.47 -5.01
N GLY A 180 -0.21 -6.14 -4.91
CA GLY A 180 -0.27 -5.44 -3.64
C GLY A 180 1.02 -5.57 -2.81
N GLU A 181 2.17 -5.75 -3.47
CA GLU A 181 3.45 -5.88 -2.80
C GLU A 181 3.82 -4.60 -2.06
N VAL A 182 4.31 -4.78 -0.83
CA VAL A 182 4.80 -3.71 0.03
C VAL A 182 6.22 -4.06 0.43
N SER A 183 7.18 -3.29 -0.08
CA SER A 183 8.59 -3.44 0.28
C SER A 183 9.26 -2.07 0.40
N PHE A 184 10.30 -2.01 1.22
CA PHE A 184 11.09 -0.78 1.34
C PHE A 184 11.80 -0.42 0.02
N GLU A 185 12.16 -1.43 -0.76
CA GLU A 185 12.75 -1.28 -2.09
C GLU A 185 11.81 -0.59 -3.09
N LEU A 186 10.54 -0.97 -3.09
CA LEU A 186 9.48 -0.30 -3.86
C LEU A 186 9.33 1.16 -3.42
N LEU A 187 9.36 1.45 -2.12
CA LEU A 187 9.31 2.82 -1.62
C LEU A 187 10.50 3.64 -2.12
N GLN A 188 11.73 3.12 -1.99
CA GLN A 188 12.94 3.81 -2.47
C GLN A 188 12.87 4.08 -3.98
N GLY A 189 12.48 3.09 -4.79
CA GLY A 189 12.33 3.26 -6.24
C GLY A 189 11.26 4.29 -6.61
N MET A 190 10.13 4.30 -5.91
CA MET A 190 9.06 5.28 -6.11
C MET A 190 9.52 6.71 -5.80
N LEU A 191 10.27 6.90 -4.70
CA LEU A 191 10.81 8.21 -4.34
C LEU A 191 11.78 8.74 -5.40
N VAL A 192 12.68 7.89 -5.91
CA VAL A 192 13.61 8.27 -6.99
C VAL A 192 12.84 8.62 -8.26
N PHE A 193 11.90 7.79 -8.69
CA PHE A 193 11.11 8.03 -9.88
C PHE A 193 10.29 9.33 -9.82
N LEU A 194 9.73 9.64 -8.65
CA LEU A 194 8.97 10.88 -8.43
C LEU A 194 9.86 12.11 -8.38
N ALA A 195 11.01 12.06 -7.71
CA ALA A 195 11.93 13.20 -7.59
C ALA A 195 12.38 13.75 -8.95
N TRP A 196 12.52 12.85 -9.93
CA TRP A 196 13.00 13.18 -11.28
C TRP A 196 11.87 13.15 -12.32
N SER A 197 10.62 13.31 -11.90
CA SER A 197 9.45 13.29 -12.78
C SER A 197 9.43 14.42 -13.81
N HIS A 198 10.13 15.53 -13.55
CA HIS A 198 10.22 16.68 -14.46
C HIS A 198 10.99 16.37 -15.76
N TYR A 199 11.91 15.41 -15.74
CA TYR A 199 12.55 14.93 -16.97
C TYR A 199 11.64 14.02 -17.81
N HIS A 200 10.53 13.53 -17.24
CA HIS A 200 9.62 12.66 -17.95
C HIS A 200 8.69 13.49 -18.86
N SER A 201 8.62 13.13 -20.14
CA SER A 201 7.88 13.91 -21.16
C SER A 201 6.38 14.12 -20.90
N ARG A 202 5.76 13.46 -19.89
CA ARG A 202 4.35 13.64 -19.49
C ARG A 202 4.11 13.26 -18.00
N PRO A 203 4.19 14.20 -17.05
CA PRO A 203 3.95 13.92 -15.63
C PRO A 203 2.45 13.84 -15.24
N HIS A 204 1.55 13.54 -16.18
CA HIS A 204 0.08 13.57 -15.96
C HIS A 204 -0.43 12.71 -14.79
N ARG A 205 0.39 11.81 -14.24
CA ARG A 205 0.03 10.92 -13.12
C ARG A 205 0.94 11.06 -11.90
N TYR A 206 1.67 12.18 -11.77
CA TYR A 206 2.55 12.43 -10.61
C TYR A 206 1.82 12.20 -9.28
N THR A 207 0.64 12.82 -9.11
CA THR A 207 -0.17 12.70 -7.90
C THR A 207 -0.60 11.26 -7.60
N GLN A 208 -0.97 10.48 -8.62
CA GLN A 208 -1.36 9.08 -8.44
C GLN A 208 -0.19 8.23 -7.92
N PHE A 209 1.00 8.42 -8.50
CA PHE A 209 2.21 7.72 -8.06
C PHE A 209 2.68 8.20 -6.68
N LEU A 210 2.53 9.49 -6.37
CA LEU A 210 2.80 10.04 -5.05
C LEU A 210 1.89 9.41 -3.99
N GLN A 211 0.60 9.27 -4.25
CA GLN A 211 -0.34 8.61 -3.33
C GLN A 211 0.00 7.13 -3.13
N LEU A 212 0.49 6.45 -4.16
CA LEU A 212 1.01 5.08 -4.01
C LEU A 212 2.27 5.04 -3.13
N ALA A 213 3.19 6.00 -3.27
CA ALA A 213 4.38 6.07 -2.41
C ALA A 213 4.01 6.35 -0.94
N ILE A 214 3.06 7.26 -0.70
CA ILE A 214 2.49 7.51 0.63
C ILE A 214 1.82 6.25 1.19
N GLY A 215 1.08 5.52 0.36
CA GLY A 215 0.48 4.23 0.71
C GLY A 215 1.53 3.22 1.18
N LEU A 216 2.63 3.06 0.43
CA LEU A 216 3.75 2.19 0.82
C LEU A 216 4.35 2.61 2.17
N MET A 217 4.58 3.91 2.39
CA MET A 217 5.12 4.42 3.66
C MET A 217 4.21 4.06 4.86
N ILE A 218 2.89 4.20 4.69
CA ILE A 218 1.90 3.85 5.72
C ILE A 218 1.85 2.34 5.94
N GLU A 219 1.90 1.52 4.88
CA GLU A 219 1.86 0.06 5.02
C GLU A 219 3.13 -0.51 5.65
N LEU A 220 4.29 0.10 5.38
CA LEU A 220 5.54 -0.18 6.09
C LEU A 220 5.55 0.34 7.55
N ARG A 221 4.51 1.08 7.96
CA ARG A 221 4.38 1.71 9.28
C ARG A 221 5.51 2.69 9.61
N LEU A 222 6.05 3.32 8.57
CA LEU A 222 7.08 4.37 8.70
C LEU A 222 6.45 5.74 9.03
N ASP A 223 5.12 5.82 9.14
CA ASP A 223 4.41 7.01 9.64
C ASP A 223 4.48 7.14 11.17
N ARG A 224 4.87 6.07 11.88
CA ARG A 224 4.82 6.00 13.35
C ARG A 224 6.20 5.90 13.97
N PRO A 225 6.50 6.67 15.03
CA PRO A 225 7.79 6.58 15.69
C PRO A 225 8.05 5.13 16.14
N PRO A 226 9.30 4.64 16.00
CA PRO A 226 9.67 3.26 16.35
C PRO A 226 9.43 2.98 17.84
N GLN A 227 9.47 4.03 18.68
CA GLN A 227 9.11 3.96 20.09
C GLN A 227 7.62 4.27 20.28
N THR A 228 6.82 3.23 20.47
CA THR A 228 5.53 3.38 21.15
C THR A 228 5.56 2.47 22.37
N LYS A 229 5.62 3.07 23.58
CA LYS A 229 5.18 2.35 24.78
C LYS A 229 3.75 1.89 24.48
N THR A 230 3.57 0.59 24.28
CA THR A 230 2.30 -0.11 24.11
C THR A 230 1.09 0.80 23.82
N TRP A 231 0.92 1.25 22.57
CA TRP A 231 -0.27 2.01 22.16
C TRP A 231 -1.53 1.14 22.08
N LYS A 232 -1.63 0.04 22.83
CA LYS A 232 -2.89 -0.68 22.94
C LYS A 232 -3.90 0.28 23.57
N THR A 233 -4.67 0.98 22.73
CA THR A 233 -6.00 1.46 23.06
C THR A 233 -6.87 0.20 23.23
N ALA A 234 -6.56 -0.59 24.25
CA ALA A 234 -7.49 -1.56 24.76
C ALA A 234 -8.69 -0.73 25.22
N LEU A 235 -9.89 -0.98 24.69
CA LEU A 235 -11.09 -0.62 25.42
C LEU A 235 -11.04 -1.45 26.71
N ARG A 236 -10.61 -0.84 27.80
CA ARG A 236 -10.44 -1.51 29.09
C ARG A 236 -11.73 -1.33 29.89
N PHE A 237 -12.37 -2.44 30.25
CA PHE A 237 -13.60 -2.48 31.03
C PHE A 237 -13.41 -2.99 32.46
N ASN A 238 -12.18 -3.23 32.94
CA ASN A 238 -11.94 -3.72 34.31
C ASN A 238 -10.68 -3.12 34.97
N THR A 239 -10.75 -3.04 36.29
CA THR A 239 -9.94 -2.19 37.20
C THR A 239 -8.67 -2.86 37.75
N GLU A 240 -8.39 -4.13 37.44
CA GLU A 240 -7.25 -4.85 38.05
C GLU A 240 -6.05 -4.97 37.09
N TYR A 241 -4.90 -4.44 37.55
CA TYR A 241 -3.66 -4.36 36.80
C TYR A 241 -2.59 -5.29 37.40
N ALA A 242 -2.10 -6.22 36.59
CA ALA A 242 -0.72 -6.71 36.66
C ALA A 242 0.05 -6.10 35.49
N LEU A 243 1.11 -5.37 35.78
CA LEU A 243 1.96 -4.71 34.78
C LEU A 243 2.93 -5.74 34.17
N ASP A 244 2.51 -6.47 33.15
CA ASP A 244 3.46 -6.93 32.14
C ASP A 244 3.76 -5.76 31.21
N ASP A 245 4.61 -4.85 31.74
CA ASP A 245 5.21 -3.75 31.00
C ASP A 245 6.36 -4.30 30.14
N GLU A 246 6.05 -5.26 29.26
CA GLU A 246 6.99 -5.64 28.20
C GLU A 246 7.12 -4.44 27.27
N LYS A 247 8.17 -3.64 27.51
CA LYS A 247 8.69 -2.67 26.55
C LYS A 247 9.03 -3.44 25.28
N TYR A 248 8.09 -3.48 24.34
CA TYR A 248 8.39 -3.80 22.95
C TYR A 248 9.28 -2.69 22.40
N VAL A 249 10.59 -2.82 22.62
CA VAL A 249 11.62 -2.01 21.96
C VAL A 249 11.66 -2.52 20.52
N ARG A 250 10.85 -1.92 19.66
CA ARG A 250 11.02 -2.10 18.21
C ARG A 250 12.39 -1.47 17.84
N PRO A 251 13.18 -2.09 16.95
CA PRO A 251 14.38 -1.45 16.42
C PRO A 251 14.07 -0.04 15.96
N SER A 252 14.94 0.92 16.29
CA SER A 252 14.86 2.28 15.76
C SER A 252 14.82 2.24 14.24
N TRP A 253 14.14 3.21 13.60
CA TRP A 253 14.25 3.38 12.16
C TRP A 253 15.73 3.46 11.75
N GLY A 254 16.12 2.66 10.77
CA GLY A 254 17.39 2.81 10.09
C GLY A 254 17.52 4.19 9.45
N LEU A 255 18.75 4.64 9.23
CA LEU A 255 19.01 5.94 8.61
C LEU A 255 18.34 6.07 7.24
N ASP A 256 18.27 4.98 6.48
CA ASP A 256 17.62 4.97 5.17
C ASP A 256 16.10 5.12 5.25
N GLU A 257 15.48 4.55 6.28
CA GLU A 257 14.03 4.67 6.52
C GLU A 257 13.68 6.09 6.94
N GLN A 258 14.47 6.69 7.83
CA GLN A 258 14.34 8.10 8.20
C GLN A 258 14.43 9.01 6.97
N ARG A 259 15.44 8.79 6.12
CA ARG A 259 15.62 9.55 4.87
C ARG A 259 14.43 9.36 3.94
N ALA A 260 13.92 8.14 3.77
CA ALA A 260 12.77 7.86 2.92
C ALA A 260 11.50 8.56 3.40
N VAL A 261 11.26 8.60 4.72
CA VAL A 261 10.12 9.35 5.31
C VAL A 261 10.24 10.84 5.01
N VAL A 262 11.41 11.44 5.25
CA VAL A 262 11.64 12.86 4.96
C VAL A 262 11.52 13.13 3.45
N GLY A 263 11.99 12.21 2.60
CA GLY A 263 11.84 12.33 1.14
C GLY A 263 10.38 12.27 0.68
N CYS A 264 9.57 11.40 1.29
CA CYS A 264 8.13 11.34 1.01
C CYS A 264 7.43 12.64 1.45
N TYR A 265 7.79 13.19 2.61
CA TYR A 265 7.30 14.49 3.06
C TYR A 265 7.71 15.62 2.10
N TYR A 266 8.97 15.67 1.69
CA TYR A 266 9.48 16.64 0.72
C TYR A 266 8.66 16.63 -0.58
N LEU A 267 8.48 15.46 -1.20
CA LEU A 267 7.74 15.31 -2.48
C LEU A 267 6.23 15.57 -2.38
N SER A 268 5.66 15.48 -1.17
CA SER A 268 4.25 15.76 -0.93
C SER A 268 3.97 17.20 -0.49
N SER A 269 5.00 17.93 -0.10
CA SER A 269 4.93 19.34 0.27
C SER A 269 5.03 20.31 -0.92
N THR A 270 5.51 19.81 -2.06
CA THR A 270 5.64 20.52 -3.35
C THR A 270 4.41 20.36 -4.21
#